data_AF-A0A7I8MZ98-F1
#
_entry.id   AF-A0A7I8MZ98-F1
#
_cell.length_a   1.000
_cell.length_b   1.000
_cell.length_c   1.000
_cell.angle_alpha   90.00
_cell.angle_beta   90.00
_cell.angle_gamma   90.00
#
_symmetry.space_group_name_H-M   'P 1'
#
loop_
_entity.id
_entity.type
_entity.pdbx_description
1 polymer ?
#
loop_
_entity_poly.entity_id
_entity_poly.type
_entity_poly.pdbx_seq_one_letter_code
_entity_poly.pdbx_strand_id
1 'polypeptide(L)'
;MKTEEKHPSPAEALIAQIRERALNLYETRQLLCAEAVMVALNQGLNGGLTEDQAISMAAPFSEAMGDSGCMCGAVSGAVLGSGLLLGKDHPYRHRKEMRDNSRELHDAFKAAHGSTCCRALSRNFRHDKKAHHRHCAEFTGNAAELAARLVLEKRPELLQRADTEFLAERQSKFKGALSRVFRLLSN
;
A
#
# COMPACT_ATOMS: atom_id res chain seq x y z
N MET A 1 17.35 27.77 -21.58
CA MET A 1 16.34 27.81 -20.50
C MET A 1 16.63 26.61 -19.60
N LYS A 2 17.35 26.82 -18.50
CA LYS A 2 17.72 25.74 -17.58
C LYS A 2 16.44 25.33 -16.85
N THR A 3 16.04 24.08 -16.99
CA THR A 3 14.97 23.47 -16.19
C THR A 3 15.40 23.54 -14.73
N GLU A 4 14.67 24.31 -13.92
CA GLU A 4 14.83 24.27 -12.46
C GLU A 4 14.54 22.85 -12.00
N GLU A 5 15.56 22.15 -11.50
CA GLU A 5 15.42 20.88 -10.80
C GLU A 5 14.66 21.13 -9.49
N LYS A 6 13.33 21.11 -9.58
CA LYS A 6 12.44 21.25 -8.44
C LYS A 6 12.58 20.01 -7.56
N HIS A 7 13.41 20.12 -6.53
CA HIS A 7 13.53 19.07 -5.52
C HIS A 7 12.14 18.77 -4.93
N PRO A 8 11.73 17.50 -4.86
CA PRO A 8 10.41 17.15 -4.34
C PRO A 8 10.29 17.63 -2.88
N SER A 9 9.10 18.07 -2.49
CA SER A 9 8.84 18.43 -1.09
C SER A 9 9.09 17.23 -0.18
N PRO A 10 9.38 17.42 1.13
CA PRO A 10 9.57 16.30 2.06
C PRO A 10 8.38 15.31 2.05
N ALA A 11 7.15 15.82 1.86
CA ALA A 11 5.96 15.00 1.73
C ALA A 11 5.97 14.16 0.44
N GLU A 12 6.26 14.76 -0.72
CA GLU A 12 6.36 14.00 -1.97
C GLU A 12 7.47 12.95 -1.93
N ALA A 13 8.61 13.27 -1.32
CA ALA A 13 9.71 12.33 -1.15
C ALA A 13 9.32 11.15 -0.25
N LEU A 14 8.56 11.39 0.83
CA LEU A 14 8.06 10.32 1.70
C LEU A 14 6.99 9.46 0.99
N ILE A 15 6.05 10.09 0.29
CA ILE A 15 5.01 9.42 -0.51
C ILE A 15 5.66 8.49 -1.54
N ALA A 16 6.69 8.97 -2.25
CA ALA A 16 7.46 8.16 -3.18
C ALA A 16 8.15 6.97 -2.48
N GLN A 17 8.72 7.16 -1.29
CA GLN A 17 9.33 6.06 -0.54
C GLN A 17 8.31 5.00 -0.10
N ILE A 18 7.10 5.41 0.32
CA ILE A 18 6.01 4.49 0.66
C ILE A 18 5.57 3.67 -0.55
N ARG A 19 5.38 4.32 -1.71
CA ARG A 19 5.11 3.67 -2.99
C ARG A 19 6.14 2.60 -3.30
N GLU A 20 7.42 3.00 -3.30
CA GLU A 20 8.54 2.12 -3.63
C GLU A 20 8.68 0.96 -2.64
N ARG A 21 8.42 1.19 -1.35
CA ARG A 21 8.48 0.14 -0.34
C ARG A 21 7.38 -0.90 -0.55
N ALA A 22 6.13 -0.47 -0.75
CA ALA A 22 5.01 -1.37 -1.03
C ALA A 22 5.27 -2.19 -2.31
N LEU A 23 5.77 -1.53 -3.35
CA LEU A 23 6.15 -2.19 -4.61
C LEU A 23 7.27 -3.22 -4.38
N ASN A 24 8.33 -2.88 -3.65
CA ASN A 24 9.43 -3.81 -3.36
C ASN A 24 8.98 -5.04 -2.57
N LEU A 25 8.14 -4.87 -1.54
CA LEU A 25 7.60 -5.96 -0.74
C LEU A 25 6.80 -6.96 -1.60
N TYR A 26 5.99 -6.45 -2.53
CA TYR A 26 5.24 -7.27 -3.47
C TYR A 26 6.14 -7.92 -4.54
N GLU A 27 7.00 -7.16 -5.20
CA GLU A 27 7.83 -7.67 -6.30
C GLU A 27 8.83 -8.75 -5.87
N THR A 28 9.27 -8.67 -4.62
CA THR A 28 10.15 -9.66 -4.00
C THR A 28 9.39 -10.85 -3.40
N ARG A 29 8.06 -10.88 -3.51
CA ARG A 29 7.16 -11.94 -3.04
C ARG A 29 7.22 -12.20 -1.54
N GLN A 30 7.58 -11.18 -0.77
CA GLN A 30 7.51 -11.22 0.68
C GLN A 30 6.07 -11.15 1.15
N LEU A 31 5.28 -10.30 0.50
CA LEU A 31 3.88 -10.04 0.82
C LEU A 31 3.03 -9.99 -0.45
N LEU A 32 1.73 -10.25 -0.32
CA LEU A 32 0.75 -10.04 -1.38
C LEU A 32 0.29 -8.57 -1.41
N CYS A 33 -0.49 -8.19 -2.43
CA CYS A 33 -0.74 -6.78 -2.74
C CYS A 33 -1.45 -6.01 -1.62
N ALA A 34 -2.44 -6.60 -0.93
CA ALA A 34 -3.11 -5.95 0.19
C ALA A 34 -2.17 -5.79 1.40
N GLU A 35 -1.44 -6.85 1.73
CA GLU A 35 -0.48 -6.91 2.83
C GLU A 35 0.65 -5.90 2.63
N ALA A 36 1.23 -5.84 1.42
CA ALA A 36 2.34 -4.95 1.10
C ALA A 36 1.97 -3.48 1.29
N VAL A 37 0.77 -3.06 0.85
CA VAL A 37 0.27 -1.69 1.07
C VAL A 37 0.04 -1.43 2.55
N MET A 38 -0.66 -2.35 3.24
CA MET A 38 -0.98 -2.20 4.67
C MET A 38 0.28 -2.10 5.52
N VAL A 39 1.27 -2.97 5.30
CA VAL A 39 2.55 -3.00 6.02
C VAL A 39 3.35 -1.74 5.73
N ALA A 40 3.46 -1.33 4.46
CA ALA A 40 4.20 -0.12 4.09
C ALA A 40 3.62 1.14 4.77
N LEU A 41 2.30 1.29 4.81
CA LEU A 41 1.63 2.39 5.50
C LEU A 41 1.76 2.30 7.01
N ASN A 42 1.49 1.12 7.60
CA ASN A 42 1.50 0.93 9.05
C ASN A 42 2.90 1.13 9.64
N GLN A 43 3.93 0.48 9.10
CA GLN A 43 5.29 0.64 9.63
C GLN A 43 5.86 2.00 9.22
N GLY A 44 5.72 2.36 7.94
CA GLY A 44 6.29 3.59 7.40
C GLY A 44 5.76 4.87 8.06
N LEU A 45 4.51 4.88 8.52
CA LEU A 45 3.90 6.03 9.21
C LEU A 45 3.61 5.77 10.69
N ASN A 46 4.21 4.72 11.26
CA ASN A 46 4.09 4.35 12.67
C ASN A 46 2.63 4.24 13.17
N GLY A 47 1.82 3.48 12.42
CA GLY A 47 0.41 3.19 12.68
C GLY A 47 0.18 2.44 13.99
N GLY A 48 1.15 1.63 14.42
CA GLY A 48 1.19 1.02 15.76
C GLY A 48 0.65 -0.41 15.82
N LEU A 49 0.29 -1.03 14.70
CA LEU A 49 0.10 -2.47 14.65
C LEU A 49 1.45 -3.17 14.53
N THR A 50 1.56 -4.39 15.08
CA THR A 50 2.66 -5.28 14.71
C THR A 50 2.54 -5.67 13.24
N GLU A 51 3.63 -6.15 12.64
CA GLU A 51 3.58 -6.60 11.26
C GLU A 51 2.60 -7.77 11.06
N ASP A 52 2.59 -8.75 11.97
CA ASP A 52 1.69 -9.91 11.91
C ASP A 52 0.23 -9.51 12.03
N GLN A 53 -0.09 -8.50 12.84
CA GLN A 53 -1.44 -7.94 12.92
C GLN A 53 -1.84 -7.28 11.61
N ALA A 54 -0.95 -6.46 11.04
CA ALA A 54 -1.18 -5.81 9.75
C ALA A 54 -1.39 -6.84 8.62
N ILE A 55 -0.56 -7.88 8.57
CA ILE A 55 -0.68 -8.98 7.61
C ILE A 55 -2.00 -9.73 7.83
N SER A 56 -2.31 -10.12 9.07
CA SER A 56 -3.51 -10.89 9.40
C SER A 56 -4.80 -10.16 9.03
N MET A 57 -4.84 -8.84 9.16
CA MET A 57 -5.98 -8.02 8.75
C MET A 57 -6.08 -7.83 7.23
N ALA A 58 -4.95 -7.75 6.53
CA ALA A 58 -4.90 -7.45 5.10
C ALA A 58 -4.95 -8.70 4.20
N ALA A 59 -4.38 -9.83 4.65
CA ALA A 59 -4.27 -11.06 3.88
C ALA A 59 -5.60 -11.59 3.32
N PRO A 60 -6.75 -11.49 4.02
CA PRO A 60 -8.04 -11.91 3.45
C PRO A 60 -8.45 -11.17 2.18
N PHE A 61 -7.90 -9.98 1.92
CA PHE A 61 -8.14 -9.16 0.72
C PHE A 61 -7.12 -9.44 -0.39
N SER A 62 -6.08 -10.22 -0.13
CA SER A 62 -5.13 -10.65 -1.14
C SER A 62 -5.78 -11.62 -2.13
N GLU A 63 -5.21 -11.73 -3.33
CA GLU A 63 -5.83 -12.47 -4.44
C GLU A 63 -7.30 -12.03 -4.65
N ALA A 64 -7.47 -10.69 -4.70
CA ALA A 64 -8.73 -9.93 -4.73
C ALA A 64 -9.55 -10.00 -3.44
N MET A 65 -9.92 -11.19 -3.02
CA MET A 65 -10.51 -11.53 -1.73
C MET A 65 -10.78 -13.02 -1.83
N GLY A 66 -9.71 -13.80 -1.64
CA GLY A 66 -9.74 -15.26 -1.74
C GLY A 66 -10.25 -15.78 -3.08
N ASP A 67 -9.75 -15.24 -4.20
CA ASP A 67 -10.08 -15.67 -5.58
C ASP A 67 -11.52 -15.35 -6.06
N SER A 68 -12.31 -14.63 -5.25
CA SER A 68 -13.64 -14.15 -5.67
C SER A 68 -13.60 -13.17 -6.85
N GLY A 69 -12.44 -12.53 -7.09
CA GLY A 69 -12.22 -11.56 -8.16
C GLY A 69 -12.86 -10.18 -7.93
N CYS A 70 -13.30 -9.88 -6.71
CA CYS A 70 -14.02 -8.65 -6.35
C CYS A 70 -13.06 -7.45 -6.16
N MET A 71 -12.99 -6.84 -4.98
CA MET A 71 -12.23 -5.61 -4.76
C MET A 71 -10.73 -5.83 -5.01
N CYS A 72 -10.02 -4.84 -5.55
CA CYS A 72 -8.56 -4.92 -5.66
C CYS A 72 -7.93 -5.01 -4.27
N GLY A 73 -7.05 -5.99 -4.06
CA GLY A 73 -6.36 -6.16 -2.78
C GLY A 73 -5.53 -4.95 -2.38
N ALA A 74 -4.81 -4.35 -3.33
CA ALA A 74 -4.01 -3.14 -3.08
C ALA A 74 -4.88 -1.97 -2.58
N VAL A 75 -6.02 -1.72 -3.24
CA VAL A 75 -6.99 -0.69 -2.81
C VAL A 75 -7.55 -1.00 -1.42
N SER A 76 -7.85 -2.28 -1.14
CA SER A 76 -8.35 -2.71 0.16
C SER A 76 -7.33 -2.48 1.28
N GLY A 77 -6.07 -2.85 1.07
CA GLY A 77 -4.97 -2.58 2.00
C GLY A 77 -4.75 -1.08 2.21
N ALA A 78 -4.90 -0.27 1.16
CA ALA A 78 -4.80 1.17 1.22
C ALA A 78 -5.93 1.80 2.09
N VAL A 79 -7.15 1.30 1.97
CA VAL A 79 -8.30 1.70 2.81
C VAL A 79 -8.09 1.30 4.27
N LEU A 80 -7.63 0.06 4.52
CA LEU A 80 -7.31 -0.42 5.87
C LEU A 80 -6.23 0.45 6.53
N GLY A 81 -5.12 0.69 5.84
CA GLY A 81 -4.00 1.49 6.33
C GLY A 81 -4.39 2.95 6.56
N SER A 82 -5.15 3.54 5.65
CA SER A 82 -5.67 4.91 5.82
C SER A 82 -6.58 5.02 7.04
N GLY A 83 -7.50 4.06 7.22
CA GLY A 83 -8.40 4.03 8.38
C GLY A 83 -7.65 3.89 9.70
N LEU A 84 -6.63 3.04 9.74
CA LEU A 84 -5.75 2.89 10.91
C LEU A 84 -5.10 4.23 11.29
N LEU A 85 -4.54 4.94 10.33
CA LEU A 85 -3.78 6.18 10.56
C LEU A 85 -4.70 7.35 10.92
N LEU A 86 -5.78 7.56 10.17
CA LEU A 86 -6.74 8.63 10.41
C LEU A 86 -7.53 8.40 11.70
N GLY A 87 -7.81 7.15 12.05
CA GLY A 87 -8.61 6.77 13.21
C GLY A 87 -7.86 6.62 14.53
N LYS A 88 -6.52 6.68 14.55
CA LYS A 88 -5.65 6.25 15.68
C LYS A 88 -6.09 6.71 17.08
N ASP A 89 -6.59 7.93 17.23
CA ASP A 89 -6.91 8.52 18.54
C ASP A 89 -8.42 8.58 18.83
N HIS A 90 -9.23 8.91 17.82
CA HIS A 90 -10.67 9.13 17.98
C HIS A 90 -11.48 8.48 16.86
N PRO A 91 -11.44 7.14 16.73
CA PRO A 91 -11.98 6.44 15.56
C PRO A 91 -13.49 6.69 15.38
N TYR A 92 -14.24 6.87 16.47
CA TYR A 92 -15.67 7.20 16.42
C TYR A 92 -15.95 8.60 15.87
N ARG A 93 -15.11 9.59 16.22
CA ARG A 93 -15.26 10.98 15.73
C ARG A 93 -14.82 11.09 14.28
N HIS A 94 -13.77 10.37 13.88
CA HIS A 94 -13.24 10.40 12.51
C HIS A 94 -13.96 9.43 11.55
N ARG A 95 -15.05 8.75 11.95
CA ARG A 95 -15.76 7.79 11.06
C ARG A 95 -16.17 8.38 9.72
N LYS A 96 -16.63 9.63 9.69
CA LYS A 96 -17.03 10.28 8.44
C LYS A 96 -15.81 10.55 7.57
N GLU A 97 -14.78 11.17 8.14
CA GLU A 97 -13.51 11.48 7.47
C GLU A 97 -12.86 10.21 6.88
N MET A 98 -12.81 9.10 7.64
CA MET A 98 -12.27 7.83 7.15
C MET A 98 -13.07 7.27 5.95
N ARG A 99 -14.40 7.40 5.96
CA ARG A 99 -15.24 6.97 4.83
C ARG A 99 -15.05 7.88 3.62
N ASP A 100 -14.98 9.19 3.82
CA ASP A 100 -14.75 10.15 2.76
C ASP A 100 -13.37 9.93 2.12
N ASN A 101 -12.34 9.72 2.94
CA ASN A 101 -11.00 9.35 2.48
C ASN A 101 -10.99 8.05 1.67
N SER A 102 -11.76 7.05 2.11
CA SER A 102 -11.89 5.78 1.38
C SER A 102 -12.53 5.98 0.00
N ARG A 103 -13.51 6.89 -0.10
CA ARG A 103 -14.13 7.27 -1.37
C ARG A 103 -13.16 8.02 -2.27
N GLU A 104 -12.44 9.01 -1.74
CA GLU A 104 -11.42 9.75 -2.49
C GLU A 104 -10.37 8.80 -3.08
N LEU A 105 -9.88 7.85 -2.27
CA LEU A 105 -8.93 6.84 -2.69
C LEU A 105 -9.52 5.94 -3.79
N HIS A 106 -10.75 5.44 -3.59
CA HIS A 106 -11.46 4.63 -4.57
C HIS A 106 -11.60 5.37 -5.91
N ASP A 107 -12.07 6.61 -5.88
CA ASP A 107 -12.35 7.41 -7.07
C ASP A 107 -11.05 7.79 -7.80
N ALA A 108 -9.99 8.13 -7.07
CA ALA A 108 -8.68 8.41 -7.64
C ALA A 108 -8.05 7.17 -8.30
N PHE A 109 -8.09 6.01 -7.63
CA PHE A 109 -7.59 4.77 -8.21
C PHE A 109 -8.41 4.37 -9.45
N LYS A 110 -9.73 4.48 -9.39
CA LYS A 110 -10.62 4.22 -10.52
C LYS A 110 -10.36 5.18 -11.68
N ALA A 111 -10.07 6.45 -11.42
CA ALA A 111 -9.73 7.41 -12.46
C ALA A 111 -8.43 7.04 -13.16
N ALA A 112 -7.43 6.55 -12.42
CA ALA A 112 -6.15 6.13 -12.97
C ALA A 112 -6.21 4.78 -13.74
N HIS A 113 -6.98 3.81 -13.24
CA HIS A 113 -6.93 2.41 -13.75
C HIS A 113 -8.25 1.92 -14.37
N GLY A 114 -9.28 2.75 -14.39
CA GLY A 114 -10.60 2.47 -14.97
C GLY A 114 -11.55 1.64 -14.10
N SER A 115 -11.06 0.97 -13.05
CA SER A 115 -11.87 0.11 -12.16
C SER A 115 -11.21 -0.09 -10.80
N THR A 116 -11.98 -0.51 -9.81
CA THR A 116 -11.48 -1.05 -8.52
C THR A 116 -11.78 -2.54 -8.35
N CYS A 117 -12.55 -3.13 -9.27
CA CYS A 117 -12.80 -4.57 -9.32
C CYS A 117 -11.61 -5.29 -9.96
N CYS A 118 -10.97 -6.18 -9.21
CA CYS A 118 -9.78 -6.95 -9.57
C CYS A 118 -10.00 -7.79 -10.82
N ARG A 119 -11.17 -8.44 -10.98
CA ARG A 119 -11.51 -9.20 -12.20
C ARG A 119 -11.57 -8.30 -13.43
N ALA A 120 -12.10 -7.09 -13.30
CA ALA A 120 -12.15 -6.13 -14.40
C ALA A 120 -10.74 -5.61 -14.73
N LEU A 121 -9.96 -5.25 -13.71
CA LEU A 121 -8.57 -4.80 -13.85
C LEU A 121 -7.68 -5.83 -14.54
N SER A 122 -7.81 -7.10 -14.13
CA SER A 122 -6.95 -8.19 -14.59
C SER A 122 -7.41 -8.88 -15.87
N ARG A 123 -8.58 -8.52 -16.42
CA ARG A 123 -9.22 -9.24 -17.53
C ARG A 123 -8.28 -9.53 -18.70
N ASN A 124 -7.44 -8.57 -19.07
CA ASN A 124 -6.59 -8.64 -20.26
C ASN A 124 -5.26 -9.38 -20.02
N PHE A 125 -4.89 -9.63 -18.77
CA PHE A 125 -3.60 -10.23 -18.41
C PHE A 125 -3.71 -11.38 -17.39
N ARG A 126 -4.93 -11.80 -17.02
CA ARG A 126 -5.15 -12.84 -16.01
C ARG A 126 -4.46 -14.17 -16.32
N HIS A 127 -4.27 -14.48 -17.60
CA HIS A 127 -3.67 -15.74 -18.06
C HIS A 127 -2.16 -15.65 -18.28
N ASP A 128 -1.58 -14.46 -18.24
CA ASP A 128 -0.12 -14.25 -18.28
C ASP A 128 0.35 -13.93 -16.87
N LYS A 129 0.94 -14.93 -16.18
CA LYS A 129 1.43 -14.78 -14.80
C LYS A 129 2.45 -13.64 -14.65
N LYS A 130 3.28 -13.39 -15.66
CA LYS A 130 4.32 -12.35 -15.60
C LYS A 130 3.71 -10.97 -15.79
N ALA A 131 2.80 -10.82 -16.76
CA ALA A 131 2.07 -9.57 -16.96
C ALA A 131 1.17 -9.27 -15.75
N HIS A 132 0.43 -10.26 -15.26
CA HIS A 132 -0.41 -10.13 -14.07
C HIS A 132 0.39 -9.63 -12.87
N HIS A 133 1.50 -10.28 -12.55
CA HIS A 133 2.35 -9.85 -11.44
C HIS A 133 2.87 -8.42 -11.63
N ARG A 134 3.26 -8.03 -12.85
CA ARG A 134 3.73 -6.67 -13.12
C ARG A 134 2.64 -5.62 -12.89
N HIS A 135 1.43 -5.86 -13.40
CA HIS A 135 0.31 -4.94 -13.20
C HIS A 135 -0.14 -4.87 -11.73
N CYS A 136 -0.15 -6.00 -11.02
CA CYS A 136 -0.42 -5.98 -9.59
C CYS A 136 0.66 -5.25 -8.79
N ALA A 137 1.93 -5.29 -9.20
CA ALA A 137 2.99 -4.49 -8.59
C ALA A 137 2.74 -2.98 -8.79
N GLU A 138 2.35 -2.58 -10.00
CA GLU A 138 1.99 -1.20 -10.31
C GLU A 138 0.79 -0.72 -9.47
N PHE A 139 -0.28 -1.51 -9.41
CA PHE A 139 -1.44 -1.21 -8.57
C PHE A 139 -1.09 -1.12 -7.09
N THR A 140 -0.19 -1.99 -6.61
CA THR A 140 0.29 -1.99 -5.22
C THR A 140 1.01 -0.69 -4.90
N GLY A 141 1.99 -0.29 -5.73
CA GLY A 141 2.70 0.98 -5.55
C GLY A 141 1.76 2.17 -5.61
N ASN A 142 0.91 2.26 -6.65
CA ASN A 142 0.01 3.39 -6.83
C ASN A 142 -1.05 3.51 -5.72
N ALA A 143 -1.62 2.39 -5.25
CA ALA A 143 -2.57 2.43 -4.13
C ALA A 143 -1.91 2.91 -2.82
N ALA A 144 -0.66 2.49 -2.55
CA ALA A 144 0.11 2.97 -1.41
C ALA A 144 0.43 4.47 -1.53
N GLU A 145 0.79 4.93 -2.73
CA GLU A 145 1.03 6.34 -3.03
C GLU A 145 -0.22 7.20 -2.77
N LEU A 146 -1.37 6.79 -3.32
CA LEU A 146 -2.64 7.49 -3.16
C LEU A 146 -3.07 7.55 -1.69
N ALA A 147 -2.97 6.44 -0.96
CA ALA A 147 -3.25 6.44 0.48
C ALA A 147 -2.32 7.36 1.24
N ALA A 148 -1.00 7.26 1.04
CA ALA A 148 -0.02 8.09 1.73
C ALA A 148 -0.28 9.57 1.50
N ARG A 149 -0.56 9.96 0.26
CA ARG A 149 -0.90 11.34 -0.11
C ARG A 149 -2.12 11.84 0.65
N LEU A 150 -3.24 11.13 0.55
CA LEU A 150 -4.50 11.54 1.20
C LEU A 150 -4.39 11.56 2.73
N VAL A 151 -3.63 10.62 3.32
CA VAL A 151 -3.38 10.58 4.76
C VAL A 151 -2.50 11.76 5.19
N LEU A 152 -1.39 12.03 4.49
CA LEU A 152 -0.47 13.11 4.86
C LEU A 152 -1.07 14.50 4.64
N GLU A 153 -1.98 14.66 3.69
CA GLU A 153 -2.77 15.90 3.55
C GLU A 153 -3.65 16.16 4.78
N LYS A 154 -4.22 15.11 5.37
CA LYS A 154 -5.13 15.20 6.54
C LYS A 154 -4.38 15.15 7.88
N ARG A 155 -3.22 14.51 7.91
CA ARG A 155 -2.37 14.26 9.10
C ARG A 155 -0.89 14.59 8.80
N PRO A 156 -0.56 15.85 8.50
CA PRO A 156 0.79 16.24 8.10
C PRO A 156 1.85 16.01 9.18
N GLU A 157 1.46 15.90 10.45
CA GLU A 157 2.38 15.60 11.55
C GLU A 157 2.99 14.19 11.47
N LEU A 158 2.40 13.28 10.68
CA LEU A 158 2.96 11.96 10.43
C LEU A 158 4.30 12.01 9.67
N LEU A 159 4.59 13.12 8.96
CA LEU A 159 5.89 13.33 8.30
C LEU A 159 7.07 13.21 9.27
N GLN A 160 6.88 13.67 10.51
CA GLN A 160 7.96 13.69 11.52
C GLN A 160 8.14 12.33 12.23
N ARG A 161 7.18 11.43 12.08
CA ARG A 161 7.13 10.13 12.76
C ARG A 161 7.40 8.97 11.81
N ALA A 162 7.71 9.30 10.55
CA ALA A 162 7.91 8.32 9.52
C ALA A 162 9.18 7.50 9.76
N ASP A 163 9.08 6.18 9.57
CA ASP A 163 10.23 5.29 9.62
C ASP A 163 10.94 5.31 8.26
N THR A 164 11.80 6.30 8.07
CA THR A 164 12.54 6.49 6.82
C THR A 164 13.54 5.38 6.55
N GLU A 165 14.05 4.70 7.59
CA GLU A 165 14.97 3.58 7.43
C GLU A 165 14.26 2.38 6.80
N PHE A 166 13.12 1.99 7.38
CA PHE A 166 12.27 0.94 6.82
C PHE A 166 11.83 1.27 5.38
N LEU A 167 11.42 2.52 5.14
CA LEU A 167 10.92 2.95 3.83
C LEU A 167 12.03 3.06 2.77
N ALA A 168 13.28 3.29 3.16
CA ALA A 168 14.43 3.30 2.26
C ALA A 168 14.93 1.90 1.92
N GLU A 169 14.58 0.87 2.71
CA GLU A 169 15.08 -0.48 2.50
C GLU A 169 14.59 -1.07 1.16
N ARG A 170 15.52 -1.56 0.34
CA ARG A 170 15.26 -2.28 -0.91
C ARG A 170 15.86 -3.67 -0.85
N GLN A 171 15.00 -4.69 -0.83
CA GLN A 171 15.45 -6.07 -0.83
C GLN A 171 15.56 -6.60 -2.26
N SER A 172 16.58 -7.43 -2.50
CA SER A 172 16.66 -8.25 -3.71
C SER A 172 15.69 -9.43 -3.60
N LYS A 173 15.33 -10.04 -4.73
CA LYS A 173 14.48 -11.26 -4.74
C LYS A 173 15.07 -12.38 -3.87
N PHE A 174 16.39 -12.51 -3.84
CA PHE A 174 17.06 -13.50 -2.99
C PHE A 174 16.88 -13.21 -1.51
N LYS A 175 17.14 -11.96 -1.07
CA LYS A 175 16.92 -11.54 0.32
C LYS A 175 15.45 -11.63 0.73
N GLY A 176 14.53 -11.25 -0.16
CA GLY A 176 13.09 -11.37 0.07
C GLY A 176 12.64 -12.83 0.22
N ALA A 177 13.19 -13.75 -0.58
CA ALA A 177 12.92 -15.19 -0.42
C ALA A 177 13.41 -15.70 0.94
N LEU A 178 14.60 -15.29 1.38
CA LEU A 178 15.14 -15.66 2.69
C LEU A 178 14.29 -15.10 3.85
N SER A 179 13.89 -13.82 3.76
CA SER A 179 12.98 -13.17 4.73
C SER A 179 11.67 -13.94 4.87
N ARG A 180 11.05 -14.33 3.74
CA ARG A 180 9.83 -15.13 3.74
C ARG A 180 10.01 -16.50 4.39
N VAL A 181 11.11 -17.21 4.10
CA VAL A 181 11.41 -18.50 4.73
C VAL A 181 11.60 -18.34 6.23
N PHE A 182 12.35 -17.32 6.66
CA PHE A 182 12.56 -17.04 8.07
C PHE A 182 11.24 -16.80 8.82
N ARG A 183 10.32 -16.03 8.23
CA ARG A 183 8.97 -15.80 8.80
C ARG A 183 8.14 -17.08 8.95
N LEU A 184 8.23 -18.00 7.98
CA LEU A 184 7.54 -19.29 8.05
C LEU A 184 8.12 -20.23 9.11
N LEU A 185 9.40 -20.08 9.45
CA LEU A 185 10.09 -20.91 10.44
C LEU A 185 10.05 -20.32 11.87
N SER A 186 9.74 -19.04 12.00
CA SER A 186 9.71 -18.32 13.28
C SER A 186 8.32 -18.28 13.93
N ASN A 187 7.33 -18.98 13.33
CA ASN A 187 5.97 -19.14 13.83
C ASN A 187 5.69 -20.61 14.19
#